data_AF-A0AAX2K9Y7-F1
#
_entry.id   AF-A0AAX2K9Y7-F1
#
_cell.length_a   1.000
_cell.length_b   1.000
_cell.length_c   1.000
_cell.angle_alpha   90.00
_cell.angle_beta   90.00
_cell.angle_gamma   90.00
#
_symmetry.space_group_name_H-M   'P 1'
#
loop_
_entity.id
_entity.type
_entity.pdbx_description
1 polymer ?
#
loop_
_entity_poly.entity_id
_entity_poly.type
_entity_poly.pdbx_seq_one_letter_code
_entity_poly.pdbx_strand_id
1 'polypeptide(L)'
;MHRLNLNGYEPDRHHEAAVAFCIHAGTDELTSPVHQHRKGQLILALHGAITCTVENALWMVPPQYAVWIPGGVEHSNQVTANAELCFLFIEPSAVIMPTTCCTLKISPLCRELILTLANRTTTQRAEPMTRRLIQVLFDELPQQPQQQLHLPVSSHPKIRAMVR
;
A
#
# COMPACT_ATOMS: atom_id res chain seq x y z
N MET A 1 -8.01 16.61 10.65
CA MET A 1 -7.49 15.62 9.69
C MET A 1 -6.23 16.17 9.06
N HIS A 2 -5.12 15.45 9.22
CA HIS A 2 -3.83 15.83 8.62
C HIS A 2 -3.65 15.13 7.27
N ARG A 3 -2.81 15.69 6.38
CA ARG A 3 -2.53 15.10 5.08
C ARG A 3 -1.53 13.96 5.22
N LEU A 4 -1.83 12.80 4.64
CA LEU A 4 -0.88 11.70 4.51
C LEU A 4 0.30 12.17 3.64
N ASN A 5 1.48 12.24 4.23
CA ASN A 5 2.71 12.61 3.54
C ASN A 5 3.56 11.36 3.36
N LEU A 6 3.87 11.01 2.10
CA LEU A 6 4.72 9.89 1.73
C LEU A 6 6.22 10.21 1.91
N ASN A 7 6.59 10.92 2.99
CA ASN A 7 7.93 11.48 3.21
C ASN A 7 8.47 12.29 2.01
N GLY A 8 7.59 13.01 1.32
CA GLY A 8 7.91 13.79 0.11
C GLY A 8 8.07 12.96 -1.18
N TYR A 9 7.84 11.65 -1.14
CA TYR A 9 7.90 10.79 -2.32
C TYR A 9 6.69 11.01 -3.25
N GLU A 10 6.98 11.23 -4.53
CA GLU A 10 5.98 11.36 -5.60
C GLU A 10 6.10 10.15 -6.53
N PRO A 11 5.16 9.19 -6.52
CA PRO A 11 5.30 7.90 -7.21
C PRO A 11 5.67 8.01 -8.68
N ASP A 12 5.15 9.02 -9.38
CA ASP A 12 5.29 9.15 -10.83
C ASP A 12 6.55 9.89 -11.28
N ARG A 13 7.31 10.50 -10.35
CA ARG A 13 8.58 11.16 -10.67
C ARG A 13 9.78 10.22 -10.74
N HIS A 14 9.61 9.00 -10.26
CA HIS A 14 10.69 8.06 -10.04
C HIS A 14 10.46 6.76 -10.80
N HIS A 15 11.52 6.15 -11.31
CA HIS A 15 11.45 4.97 -12.17
C HIS A 15 12.09 3.70 -11.58
N GLU A 16 12.43 3.67 -10.28
CA GLU A 16 12.91 2.42 -9.67
C GLU A 16 11.81 1.37 -9.67
N ALA A 17 12.20 0.12 -9.98
CA ALA A 17 11.30 -1.03 -10.11
C ALA A 17 10.37 -1.21 -8.90
N ALA A 18 10.89 -0.98 -7.69
CA ALA A 18 10.11 -0.96 -6.47
C ALA A 18 10.71 0.03 -5.46
N VAL A 19 9.85 0.76 -4.76
CA VAL A 19 10.23 1.66 -3.66
C VAL A 19 9.29 1.45 -2.50
N ALA A 20 9.85 1.24 -1.31
CA ALA A 20 9.09 1.11 -0.07
C ALA A 20 9.45 2.21 0.93
N PHE A 21 8.51 2.52 1.83
CA PHE A 21 8.74 3.38 2.99
C PHE A 21 7.64 3.17 4.04
N CYS A 22 8.02 3.36 5.31
CA CYS A 22 7.09 3.29 6.43
C CYS A 22 6.62 4.69 6.84
N ILE A 23 5.37 4.77 7.28
CA ILE A 23 4.75 5.96 7.85
C ILE A 23 4.20 5.59 9.22
N HIS A 24 4.43 6.46 10.20
CA HIS A 24 3.85 6.39 11.53
C HIS A 24 2.85 7.54 11.64
N ALA A 25 1.57 7.22 11.76
CA ALA A 25 0.57 8.21 12.08
C ALA A 25 0.73 8.63 13.54
N GLY A 26 0.66 9.93 13.80
CA GLY A 26 0.64 10.46 15.16
C GLY A 26 -0.72 10.24 15.83
N THR A 27 -1.07 11.12 16.76
CA THR A 27 -2.36 11.07 17.47
C THR A 27 -3.57 11.42 16.61
N ASP A 28 -3.34 11.97 15.42
CA ASP A 28 -4.39 12.37 14.48
C ASP A 28 -4.50 11.42 13.29
N GLU A 29 -5.71 11.30 12.75
CA GLU A 29 -5.93 10.62 11.48
C GLU A 29 -5.25 11.34 10.32
N LEU A 30 -4.67 10.54 9.42
CA LEU A 30 -4.09 11.00 8.16
C LEU A 30 -5.00 10.68 7.00
N THR A 31 -5.12 11.60 6.05
CA THR A 31 -5.93 11.43 4.84
C THR A 31 -5.12 11.73 3.59
N SER A 32 -5.25 10.87 2.58
CA SER A 32 -4.92 11.20 1.19
C SER A 32 -6.23 11.30 0.42
N PRO A 33 -6.59 12.48 -0.12
CA PRO A 33 -7.80 12.63 -0.94
C PRO A 33 -7.72 11.76 -2.20
N VAL A 34 -8.78 11.77 -3.01
CA VAL A 34 -8.80 11.03 -4.27
C VAL A 34 -7.61 11.43 -5.14
N HIS A 35 -6.84 10.43 -5.55
CA HIS A 35 -5.67 10.56 -6.41
C HIS A 35 -5.45 9.27 -7.20
N GLN A 36 -4.57 9.34 -8.19
CA GLN A 36 -4.11 8.20 -8.96
C GLN A 36 -2.63 8.39 -9.27
N HIS A 37 -1.94 7.29 -9.57
CA HIS A 37 -0.55 7.29 -10.01
C HIS A 37 -0.30 6.08 -10.91
N ARG A 38 0.78 6.13 -11.70
CA ARG A 38 1.13 5.09 -12.68
C ARG A 38 1.57 3.79 -12.01
N LYS A 39 2.23 3.87 -10.86
CA LYS A 39 2.75 2.69 -10.14
C LYS A 39 1.61 1.88 -9.52
N GLY A 40 1.79 0.57 -9.41
CA GLY A 40 0.96 -0.21 -8.50
C GLY A 40 1.33 0.12 -7.06
N GLN A 41 0.36 0.13 -6.14
CA GLN A 41 0.57 0.41 -4.73
C GLN A 41 0.11 -0.76 -3.87
N LEU A 42 1.00 -1.21 -3.00
CA LEU A 42 0.70 -2.13 -1.93
C LEU A 42 0.77 -1.37 -0.60
N ILE A 43 -0.26 -1.51 0.25
CA ILE A 43 -0.30 -0.91 1.58
C ILE A 43 -0.41 -2.01 2.63
N LEU A 44 0.64 -2.17 3.42
CA LEU A 44 0.75 -3.15 4.51
C LEU A 44 0.50 -2.46 5.85
N ALA A 45 -0.43 -2.97 6.64
CA ALA A 45 -0.62 -2.53 8.02
C ALA A 45 0.30 -3.30 8.98
N LEU A 46 1.16 -2.58 9.71
CA LEU A 46 1.99 -3.12 10.78
C LEU A 46 1.30 -2.96 12.14
N HIS A 47 0.66 -1.82 12.35
CA HIS A 47 -0.18 -1.49 13.49
C HIS A 47 -1.33 -0.57 13.06
N GLY A 48 -2.46 -0.62 13.77
CA GLY A 48 -3.66 0.16 13.42
C GLY A 48 -4.33 -0.32 12.15
N ALA A 49 -5.10 0.56 11.50
CA ALA A 49 -5.82 0.24 10.28
C ALA A 49 -5.69 1.37 9.24
N ILE A 50 -5.86 0.97 7.99
CA ILE A 50 -6.08 1.89 6.88
C ILE A 50 -7.37 1.48 6.18
N THR A 51 -8.11 2.51 5.82
CA THR A 51 -9.29 2.47 4.99
C THR A 51 -8.91 2.98 3.61
N CYS A 52 -8.93 2.09 2.61
CA CYS A 52 -8.76 2.48 1.22
C CYS A 52 -10.11 2.46 0.50
N THR A 53 -10.45 3.56 -0.16
CA THR A 53 -11.66 3.65 -0.98
C THR A 53 -11.28 3.61 -2.44
N VAL A 54 -11.80 2.60 -3.15
CA VAL A 54 -11.66 2.42 -4.61
C VAL A 54 -13.03 2.07 -5.17
N GLU A 55 -13.54 2.80 -6.16
CA GLU A 55 -14.81 2.47 -6.86
C GLU A 55 -16.00 2.14 -5.94
N ASN A 56 -16.11 2.78 -4.76
CA ASN A 56 -17.11 2.50 -3.70
C ASN A 56 -16.92 1.17 -2.91
N ALA A 57 -15.74 0.57 -2.93
CA ALA A 57 -15.35 -0.49 -2.01
C ALA A 57 -14.47 0.06 -0.90
N LEU A 58 -14.73 -0.37 0.34
CA LEU A 58 -13.92 -0.07 1.50
C LEU A 58 -13.03 -1.26 1.81
N TRP A 59 -11.73 -1.06 1.82
CA TRP A 59 -10.78 -2.08 2.25
C TRP A 59 -10.26 -1.72 3.65
N MET A 60 -10.49 -2.61 4.61
CA MET A 60 -9.86 -2.55 5.93
C MET A 60 -8.72 -3.57 5.96
N VAL A 61 -7.53 -3.11 6.36
CA VAL A 61 -6.32 -3.94 6.34
C VAL A 61 -5.94 -4.34 7.76
N PRO A 62 -6.23 -5.58 8.20
CA PRO A 62 -5.72 -6.06 9.48
C PRO A 62 -4.20 -6.30 9.42
N PRO A 63 -3.53 -6.38 10.59
CA PRO A 63 -2.12 -6.79 10.64
C PRO A 63 -1.89 -8.09 9.87
N GLN A 64 -0.76 -8.19 9.15
CA GLN A 64 -0.38 -9.31 8.25
C GLN A 64 -1.06 -9.32 6.86
N TYR A 65 -1.97 -8.40 6.59
CA TYR A 65 -2.57 -8.24 5.28
C TYR A 65 -2.11 -6.96 4.62
N ALA A 66 -2.23 -6.92 3.30
CA ALA A 66 -2.00 -5.71 2.53
C ALA A 66 -3.08 -5.53 1.47
N VAL A 67 -3.40 -4.28 1.15
CA VAL A 67 -4.23 -3.96 -0.01
C VAL A 67 -3.32 -3.68 -1.19
N TRP A 68 -3.59 -4.36 -2.29
CA TRP A 68 -3.01 -4.07 -3.60
C TRP A 68 -3.97 -3.19 -4.41
N ILE A 69 -3.41 -2.13 -4.99
CA ILE A 69 -4.08 -1.17 -5.86
C ILE A 69 -3.28 -1.14 -7.17
N PRO A 70 -3.85 -1.59 -8.30
CA PRO A 70 -3.19 -1.48 -9.60
C PRO A 70 -2.92 -0.02 -9.98
N GLY A 71 -1.90 0.19 -10.81
CA GLY A 71 -1.60 1.52 -11.33
C GLY A 71 -2.74 2.07 -12.19
N GLY A 72 -2.94 3.39 -12.14
CA GLY A 72 -3.99 4.10 -12.87
C GLY A 72 -5.39 4.02 -12.24
N VAL A 73 -5.53 3.39 -11.08
CA VAL A 73 -6.80 3.31 -10.36
C VAL A 73 -6.95 4.50 -9.40
N GLU A 74 -8.03 5.27 -9.53
CA GLU A 74 -8.36 6.35 -8.59
C GLU A 74 -8.71 5.78 -7.21
N HIS A 75 -8.06 6.32 -6.18
CA HIS A 75 -8.26 5.87 -4.81
C HIS A 75 -8.03 6.99 -3.79
N SER A 76 -8.58 6.80 -2.59
CA SER A 76 -8.31 7.66 -1.43
C SER A 76 -7.96 6.82 -0.21
N ASN A 77 -7.16 7.37 0.70
CA ASN A 77 -6.66 6.67 1.87
C ASN A 77 -7.04 7.43 3.14
N GLN A 78 -7.57 6.74 4.14
CA GLN A 78 -7.76 7.26 5.49
C GLN A 78 -7.08 6.31 6.48
N VAL A 79 -6.15 6.86 7.26
CA VAL A 79 -5.30 6.11 8.18
C VAL A 79 -5.71 6.45 9.60
N THR A 80 -5.94 5.44 10.43
CA THR A 80 -6.33 5.64 11.84
C THR A 80 -5.18 6.27 12.62
N ALA A 81 -5.50 6.97 13.72
CA ALA A 81 -4.49 7.46 14.66
C ALA A 81 -3.58 6.31 15.16
N ASN A 82 -2.32 6.63 15.42
CA ASN A 82 -1.26 5.72 15.88
C ASN A 82 -0.97 4.53 14.95
N ALA A 83 -1.48 4.51 13.72
CA ALA A 83 -1.20 3.43 12.78
C ALA A 83 0.25 3.46 12.28
N GLU A 84 0.80 2.27 12.04
CA GLU A 84 2.08 2.08 11.37
C GLU A 84 1.83 1.34 10.08
N LEU A 85 2.18 1.98 8.96
CA LEU A 85 1.92 1.47 7.63
C LEU A 85 3.21 1.40 6.83
N CYS A 86 3.35 0.39 5.99
CA CYS A 86 4.36 0.35 4.96
C CYS A 86 3.71 0.45 3.59
N PHE A 87 4.20 1.39 2.79
CA PHE A 87 3.79 1.56 1.40
C PHE A 87 4.88 0.98 0.51
N LEU A 88 4.48 0.22 -0.50
CA LEU A 88 5.35 -0.28 -1.56
C LEU A 88 4.75 0.12 -2.91
N PHE A 89 5.53 0.85 -3.70
CA PHE A 89 5.17 1.24 -5.06
C PHE A 89 5.97 0.41 -6.05
N ILE A 90 5.29 -0.14 -7.06
CA ILE A 90 5.87 -1.04 -8.04
C ILE A 90 5.68 -0.45 -9.44
N GLU A 91 6.76 -0.41 -10.23
CA GLU A 91 6.71 0.00 -11.63
C GLU A 91 5.81 -0.91 -12.47
N PRO A 92 5.03 -0.35 -13.42
CA PRO A 92 4.31 -1.16 -14.38
C PRO A 92 5.23 -2.16 -15.09
N SER A 93 4.75 -3.39 -15.28
CA SER A 93 5.48 -4.49 -15.92
C SER A 93 6.72 -5.00 -15.17
N ALA A 94 7.04 -4.47 -13.98
CA ALA A 94 8.18 -4.95 -13.19
C ALA A 94 7.91 -6.33 -12.57
N VAL A 95 6.65 -6.64 -12.28
CA VAL A 95 6.16 -7.94 -11.82
C VAL A 95 4.70 -8.13 -12.25
N ILE A 96 4.28 -9.38 -12.48
CA ILE A 96 2.88 -9.70 -12.78
C ILE A 96 2.09 -9.73 -11.48
N MET A 97 1.15 -8.80 -11.35
CA MET A 97 0.27 -8.65 -10.18
C MET A 97 -1.20 -8.64 -10.62
N PRO A 98 -2.17 -8.80 -9.69
CA PRO A 98 -3.59 -8.72 -10.00
C PRO A 98 -3.95 -7.40 -10.69
N THR A 99 -4.83 -7.47 -11.69
CA THR A 99 -5.30 -6.30 -12.46
C THR A 99 -6.43 -5.53 -11.79
N THR A 100 -6.97 -6.07 -10.69
CA THR A 100 -8.00 -5.45 -9.86
C THR A 100 -7.49 -5.28 -8.43
N CYS A 101 -8.08 -4.35 -7.68
CA CYS A 101 -7.77 -4.22 -6.26
C CYS A 101 -8.11 -5.50 -5.50
N CYS A 102 -7.22 -5.91 -4.59
CA CYS A 102 -7.43 -7.10 -3.77
C CYS A 102 -6.69 -7.01 -2.43
N THR A 103 -7.13 -7.77 -1.43
CA THR A 103 -6.34 -8.00 -0.23
C THR A 103 -5.44 -9.21 -0.43
N LEU A 104 -4.18 -9.07 -0.03
CA LEU A 104 -3.19 -10.14 -0.01
C LEU A 104 -2.86 -10.51 1.42
N LYS A 105 -2.80 -11.81 1.72
CA LYS A 105 -2.25 -12.33 2.98
C LYS A 105 -0.73 -12.39 2.83
N ILE A 106 -0.01 -11.51 3.52
CA ILE A 106 1.43 -11.34 3.36
C ILE A 106 2.18 -12.31 4.27
N SER A 107 3.06 -13.10 3.65
CA SER A 107 3.96 -14.02 4.34
C SER A 107 5.01 -13.27 5.18
N PRO A 108 5.56 -13.89 6.24
CA PRO A 108 6.63 -13.26 7.01
C PRO A 108 7.84 -12.85 6.17
N LEU A 109 8.24 -13.68 5.19
CA LEU A 109 9.35 -13.35 4.29
C LEU A 109 9.05 -12.10 3.46
N CYS A 110 7.88 -12.06 2.81
CA CYS A 110 7.47 -10.91 2.01
C CYS A 110 7.38 -9.64 2.86
N ARG A 111 6.87 -9.74 4.10
CA ARG A 111 6.84 -8.64 5.07
C ARG A 111 8.25 -8.10 5.35
N GLU A 112 9.19 -8.97 5.72
CA GLU A 112 10.55 -8.53 6.07
C GLU A 112 11.31 -7.97 4.86
N LEU A 113 11.06 -8.47 3.65
CA LEU A 113 11.61 -7.89 2.43
C LEU A 113 11.13 -6.45 2.22
N ILE A 114 9.82 -6.21 2.37
CA ILE A 114 9.22 -4.86 2.27
C ILE A 114 9.83 -3.92 3.32
N LEU A 115 9.92 -4.36 4.58
CA LEU A 115 10.50 -3.55 5.66
C LEU A 115 11.99 -3.28 5.45
N THR A 116 12.74 -4.27 4.96
CA THR A 116 14.15 -4.12 4.62
C THR A 116 14.34 -3.07 3.53
N LEU A 117 13.50 -3.08 2.49
CA LEU A 117 13.52 -2.08 1.42
C LEU A 117 13.11 -0.69 1.93
N ALA A 118 12.13 -0.61 2.83
CA ALA A 118 11.65 0.64 3.41
C ALA A 118 12.73 1.37 4.22
N ASN A 119 13.64 0.62 4.84
CA ASN A 119 14.75 1.16 5.63
C ASN A 119 15.99 1.54 4.78
N ARG A 120 15.96 1.35 3.45
CA ARG A 120 17.09 1.73 2.57
C ARG A 120 17.10 3.23 2.32
N THR A 121 18.27 3.84 2.54
CA THR A 121 18.53 5.23 2.12
C THR A 121 18.57 5.33 0.59
N THR A 122 18.47 6.55 0.06
CA THR A 122 18.54 6.80 -1.39
C THR A 122 19.80 6.21 -2.03
N THR A 123 20.96 6.30 -1.37
CA THR A 123 22.22 5.72 -1.88
C THR A 123 22.17 4.19 -1.89
N GLN A 124 21.66 3.58 -0.82
CA GLN A 124 21.54 2.12 -0.71
C GLN A 124 20.54 1.53 -1.70
N ARG A 125 19.52 2.30 -2.12
CA ARG A 125 18.54 1.85 -3.12
C ARG A 125 19.18 1.55 -4.49
N ALA A 126 20.26 2.26 -4.83
CA ALA A 126 21.00 2.06 -6.07
C ALA A 126 21.93 0.83 -6.02
N GLU A 127 22.15 0.22 -4.86
CA GLU A 127 23.10 -0.88 -4.71
C GLU A 127 22.62 -2.18 -5.38
N PRO A 128 23.52 -3.01 -5.93
CA PRO A 128 23.18 -4.31 -6.49
C PRO A 128 22.47 -5.26 -5.50
N MET A 129 22.76 -5.13 -4.20
CA MET A 129 22.10 -5.92 -3.16
C MET A 129 20.61 -5.59 -3.05
N THR A 130 20.23 -4.31 -3.12
CA THR A 130 18.82 -3.90 -3.09
C THR A 130 18.07 -4.45 -4.30
N ARG A 131 18.67 -4.43 -5.49
CA ARG A 131 18.06 -5.05 -6.69
C ARG A 131 17.78 -6.54 -6.50
N ARG A 132 18.69 -7.30 -5.87
CA ARG A 132 18.47 -8.72 -5.57
C ARG A 132 17.32 -8.92 -4.59
N LEU A 133 17.20 -8.10 -3.55
CA LEU A 133 16.07 -8.16 -2.62
C LEU A 133 14.73 -7.86 -3.33
N ILE A 134 14.72 -6.90 -4.26
CA ILE A 134 13.54 -6.62 -5.08
C ILE A 134 13.17 -7.82 -5.94
N GLN A 135 14.14 -8.51 -6.54
CA GLN A 135 13.85 -9.72 -7.32
C GLN A 135 13.21 -10.83 -6.46
N VAL A 136 13.77 -11.10 -5.27
CA VAL A 136 13.15 -12.06 -4.33
C VAL A 136 11.74 -11.62 -3.95
N LEU A 137 11.52 -10.33 -3.69
CA LEU A 137 10.19 -9.79 -3.40
C LEU A 137 9.23 -10.01 -4.57
N PHE A 138 9.69 -9.87 -5.81
CA PHE A 138 8.88 -10.08 -7.01
C PHE A 138 8.58 -11.55 -7.30
N ASP A 139 9.44 -12.47 -6.86
CA ASP A 139 9.12 -13.91 -6.90
C ASP A 139 8.05 -14.26 -5.85
N GLU A 140 8.09 -13.63 -4.68
CA GLU A 140 7.19 -13.91 -3.56
C GLU A 140 5.81 -13.24 -3.70
N LEU A 141 5.74 -11.97 -4.11
CA LEU A 141 4.50 -11.18 -4.12
C LEU A 141 3.35 -11.81 -4.92
N PRO A 142 3.57 -12.33 -6.15
CA PRO A 142 2.51 -12.96 -6.94
C PRO A 142 1.95 -14.24 -6.32
N GLN A 143 2.71 -14.89 -5.42
CA GLN A 143 2.32 -16.11 -4.73
C GLN A 143 1.47 -15.84 -3.48
N GLN A 144 1.29 -14.58 -3.08
CA GLN A 144 0.55 -14.26 -1.87
C GLN A 144 -0.96 -14.55 -2.07
N PRO A 145 -1.61 -15.30 -1.17
CA PRO A 145 -3.02 -15.63 -1.31
C PRO A 145 -3.90 -14.37 -1.32
N GLN A 146 -4.73 -14.24 -2.36
CA GLN A 146 -5.79 -13.23 -2.39
C GLN A 146 -6.89 -13.59 -1.39
N GLN A 147 -7.43 -12.58 -0.71
CA GLN A 147 -8.48 -12.71 0.29
C GLN A 147 -9.58 -11.68 0.04
N GLN A 148 -10.81 -12.03 0.40
CA GLN A 148 -11.94 -11.11 0.32
C GLN A 148 -12.13 -10.41 1.66
N LEU A 149 -11.35 -9.36 1.88
CA LEU A 149 -11.45 -8.49 3.05
C LEU A 149 -11.84 -7.06 2.62
N HIS A 150 -12.91 -6.95 1.83
CA HIS A 150 -13.54 -5.68 1.50
C HIS A 150 -14.99 -5.66 1.97
N LEU A 151 -15.45 -4.47 2.35
CA LEU A 151 -16.84 -4.21 2.63
C LEU A 151 -17.43 -3.40 1.46
N PRO A 152 -18.53 -3.86 0.85
CA PRO A 152 -19.22 -3.06 -0.15
C PRO A 152 -19.78 -1.80 0.52
N VAL A 153 -19.43 -0.62 0.00
CA VAL A 153 -20.01 0.63 0.50
C VAL A 153 -21.27 0.90 -0.29
N SER A 154 -22.41 0.89 0.39
CA SER A 154 -23.67 1.31 -0.24
C SER A 154 -23.57 2.79 -0.66
N SER A 155 -24.05 3.09 -1.86
CA SER A 155 -24.23 4.48 -2.33
C SER A 155 -25.26 5.25 -1.50
N HIS A 156 -26.07 4.56 -0.68
CA HIS A 156 -27.09 5.17 0.17
C HIS A 156 -26.44 6.01 1.30
N PRO A 157 -26.74 7.33 1.40
CA PRO A 157 -26.04 8.25 2.30
C PRO A 157 -26.02 7.84 3.77
N LYS A 158 -27.13 7.25 4.26
CA LYS A 158 -27.25 6.81 5.65
C LYS A 158 -26.39 5.58 5.97
N ILE A 159 -26.26 4.64 5.03
CA ILE A 159 -25.44 3.44 5.22
C ILE A 159 -23.97 3.83 5.12
N ARG A 160 -23.61 4.70 4.18
CA ARG A 160 -22.25 5.25 4.05
C ARG A 160 -21.76 5.96 5.32
N ALA A 161 -22.66 6.59 6.08
CA ALA A 161 -22.31 7.27 7.33
C ALA A 161 -22.03 6.29 8.50
N MET A 162 -22.47 5.03 8.42
CA MET A 162 -22.27 4.00 9.45
C MET A 162 -20.97 3.21 9.30
N VAL A 163 -20.30 3.29 8.14
CA VAL A 163 -19.01 2.62 7.86
C VAL A 163 -17.82 3.57 8.10
N ARG A 164 -18.04 4.68 8.81
CA ARG A 164 -17.02 5.67 9.18
C ARG A 164 -16.49 5.44 10.58
#